data_AF-A0A497M3D2-F1
#
_entry.id   AF-A0A497M3D2-F1
#
_cell.length_a   1.000
_cell.length_b   1.000
_cell.length_c   1.000
_cell.angle_alpha   90.00
_cell.angle_beta   90.00
_cell.angle_gamma   90.00
#
_symmetry.space_group_name_H-M   'P 1'
#
loop_
_entity.id
_entity.type
_entity.pdbx_description
1 polymer ?
#
loop_
_entity_poly.entity_id
_entity_poly.type
_entity_poly.pdbx_seq_one_letter_code
_entity_poly.pdbx_strand_id
1 'polypeptide(L)' 'MSDDDSAIVETEKRVVHCITGPELHCKNWQIEGILRMLHNVLDPEVAKDPENLIVYGGTG' A
#
# COMPACT_ATOMS: atom_id res chain seq x y z
N MET A 1 -22.85 24.90 -22.30
CA MET A 1 -23.13 23.72 -21.48
C MET A 1 -21.84 22.94 -21.48
N SER A 2 -21.14 22.98 -20.37
CA SER A 2 -19.77 22.50 -20.22
C SER A 2 -19.84 21.02 -19.90
N ASP A 3 -19.52 20.17 -20.87
CA ASP A 3 -19.30 18.75 -20.60
C ASP A 3 -17.84 18.62 -20.15
N ASP A 4 -17.72 18.68 -18.82
CA ASP A 4 -16.52 18.59 -18.02
C ASP A 4 -15.76 17.29 -18.35
N ASP A 5 -14.63 17.46 -19.03
CA ASP A 5 -13.69 16.42 -19.46
C ASP A 5 -13.14 15.74 -18.20
N SER A 6 -13.84 14.70 -17.77
CA SER A 6 -13.60 13.96 -16.54
C SER A 6 -12.32 13.16 -16.71
N ALA A 7 -11.19 13.80 -16.42
CA ALA A 7 -9.88 13.19 -16.41
C ALA A 7 -9.90 11.90 -15.58
N ILE A 8 -9.79 10.76 -16.26
CA ILE A 8 -9.50 9.48 -15.64
C ILE A 8 -8.09 9.62 -15.07
N VAL A 9 -7.99 9.86 -13.76
CA VAL A 9 -6.72 9.77 -13.04
C VAL A 9 -6.32 8.31 -13.04
N GLU A 10 -5.49 7.92 -14.01
CA GLU A 10 -4.85 6.62 -14.04
C GLU A 10 -4.01 6.51 -12.76
N THR A 11 -4.54 5.78 -11.78
CA THR A 11 -3.89 5.60 -10.49
C THR A 11 -2.76 4.62 -10.71
N GLU A 12 -1.57 5.13 -10.99
CA GLU A 12 -0.32 4.36 -11.02
C GLU A 12 -0.28 3.43 -9.79
N LYS A 13 -0.32 2.12 -10.02
CA LYS A 13 -0.28 1.10 -8.98
C LYS A 13 1.07 1.17 -8.27
N ARG A 14 1.12 1.91 -7.15
CA ARG A 14 2.31 1.98 -6.32
C ARG A 14 2.54 0.63 -5.64
N VAL A 15 3.60 -0.05 -6.05
CA VAL A 15 4.05 -1.28 -5.41
C VAL A 15 4.65 -0.93 -4.04
N VAL A 16 4.00 -1.39 -2.97
CA VAL A 16 4.44 -1.19 -1.58
C VAL A 16 5.34 -2.35 -1.20
N HIS A 17 6.55 -2.07 -0.72
CA HIS A 17 7.47 -3.10 -0.23
C HIS A 17 7.64 -2.98 1.28
N CYS A 18 8.05 -4.08 1.91
CA CYS A 18 8.39 -4.16 3.32
C CYS A 18 9.54 -3.19 3.66
N ILE A 19 9.39 -2.53 4.81
CA ILE A 19 10.41 -1.62 5.34
C ILE A 19 11.34 -2.42 6.26
N THR A 20 12.60 -2.54 5.86
CA THR A 20 13.64 -3.27 6.60
C THR A 20 14.72 -2.33 7.16
N GLY A 21 15.59 -2.84 8.03
CA GLY A 21 16.67 -2.05 8.63
C GLY A 21 16.23 -1.17 9.82
N PRO A 22 17.18 -0.47 10.46
CA PRO A 22 16.96 0.26 11.73
C PRO A 22 16.46 1.70 11.55
N GLU A 23 16.29 2.18 10.32
CA GLU A 23 15.88 3.57 10.04
C GLU A 23 14.40 3.82 10.37
N LEU A 24 14.12 4.94 11.06
CA LEU A 24 12.77 5.34 11.42
C LEU A 24 12.17 6.28 10.36
N HIS A 25 11.00 5.95 9.85
CA HIS A 25 10.21 6.81 8.96
C HIS A 25 9.20 7.66 9.75
N CYS A 26 8.81 7.16 10.92
CA CYS A 26 7.91 7.82 11.84
C CYS A 26 8.62 8.42 13.05
N LYS A 27 7.92 9.28 13.80
CA LYS A 27 8.46 9.97 15.00
C LYS A 27 8.90 9.04 16.14
N ASN A 28 8.43 7.80 16.20
CA ASN A 28 8.84 6.82 17.20
C ASN A 28 8.56 5.38 16.75
N TRP A 29 9.12 4.40 17.47
CA TRP A 29 8.97 2.98 17.17
C TRP A 29 7.54 2.44 17.30
N GLN A 30 6.70 3.02 18.16
CA GLN A 30 5.32 2.52 18.34
C GLN A 30 4.50 2.73 17.07
N ILE A 31 4.62 3.91 16.45
CA ILE A 31 3.95 4.21 15.18
C ILE A 31 4.68 3.60 13.98
N GLU A 32 6.02 3.50 14.03
CA GLU A 32 6.80 2.81 13.00
C GLU A 32 6.39 1.33 12.89
N GLY A 33 6.15 0.64 14.01
CA GLY A 33 5.75 -0.76 14.01
C GLY A 33 4.46 -0.99 13.21
N ILE A 34 3.47 -0.11 13.36
CA ILE A 34 2.20 -0.18 12.61
C ILE A 34 2.45 0.03 11.12
N LEU A 35 3.26 1.03 10.75
CA LEU A 35 3.61 1.30 9.35
C LEU A 35 4.32 0.10 8.71
N ARG A 36 5.29 -0.49 9.41
CA ARG A 36 6.05 -1.64 8.93
C ARG A 36 5.17 -2.87 8.76
N MET A 37 4.22 -3.10 9.67
CA MET A 37 3.25 -4.18 9.54
C MET A 37 2.30 -3.97 8.36
N LEU A 38 1.81 -2.75 8.15
CA LEU A 38 0.99 -2.41 7.00
C LEU A 38 1.74 -2.66 5.68
N HIS A 39 2.99 -2.21 5.59
CA HIS A 39 3.85 -2.43 4.42
C HIS A 39 4.12 -3.92 4.17
N ASN A 40 4.32 -4.71 5.22
CA ASN A 40 4.54 -6.15 5.09
C ASN A 40 3.28 -6.88 4.59
N VAL A 41 2.09 -6.47 5.02
CA VAL A 41 0.82 -7.05 4.57
C VAL A 41 0.58 -6.80 3.07
N LEU A 42 1.06 -5.68 2.54
CA LEU A 42 0.88 -5.25 1.15
C LEU A 42 2.07 -5.60 0.24
N ASP A 43 3.12 -6.19 0.78
CA ASP A 43 4.32 -6.57 0.02
C ASP A 43 3.96 -7.63 -1.04
N PRO A 44 4.32 -7.47 -2.33
CA PRO A 44 4.04 -8.45 -3.38
C PRO A 44 4.57 -9.87 -3.12
N GLU A 45 5.60 -10.02 -2.30
CA GLU A 45 6.11 -11.34 -1.90
C GLU A 45 5.20 -12.04 -0.86
N VAL A 46 4.37 -11.26 -0.15
CA VAL A 46 3.41 -11.71 0.88
C VAL A 46 1.97 -11.71 0.36
N ALA A 47 1.58 -10.65 -0.35
CA ALA A 47 0.27 -10.44 -0.92
C ALA A 47 0.09 -11.33 -2.16
N LYS A 48 -0.97 -12.13 -2.15
CA LYS A 48 -1.29 -13.04 -3.26
C LYS A 48 -1.73 -12.29 -4.53
N ASP A 49 -2.33 -11.10 -4.37
CA ASP A 49 -2.70 -10.19 -5.46
C ASP A 49 -2.67 -8.73 -4.95
N PRO A 50 -1.49 -8.08 -4.94
CA PRO A 50 -1.33 -6.70 -4.45
C PRO A 50 -2.05 -5.68 -5.34
N GLU A 51 -2.26 -6.02 -6.61
CA GLU A 51 -2.93 -5.18 -7.60
C GLU A 51 -4.43 -4.98 -7.32
N ASN A 52 -5.04 -5.91 -6.61
CA ASN A 52 -6.44 -5.84 -6.16
C ASN A 52 -6.57 -5.70 -4.63
N LEU A 53 -5.47 -5.46 -3.90
CA LEU A 53 -5.42 -5.35 -2.44
C LEU A 53 -5.91 -6.61 -1.69
N ILE A 54 -5.75 -7.81 -2.29
CA ILE A 54 -6.25 -9.06 -1.70
C ILE A 54 -5.09 -9.81 -1.03
N VAL A 55 -5.17 -9.96 0.30
CA VAL A 55 -4.09 -10.56 1.10
C VAL A 55 -4.36 -12.06 1.34
N TYR A 56 -5.58 -12.47 1.68
CA TYR A 56 -6.07 -13.87 1.59
C TYR A 56 -7.59 -13.93 1.82
N GLY A 57 -8.30 -14.87 1.17
CA GLY A 57 -9.67 -15.23 1.57
C GLY A 57 -10.83 -14.36 1.05
N GLY A 58 -10.72 -13.77 -0.15
CA GLY A 58 -11.81 -12.96 -0.73
C GLY A 58 -11.68 -11.47 -0.43
N THR A 59 -12.73 -10.71 -0.74
CA THR A 59 -12.76 -9.24 -0.74
C THR A 59 -12.73 -8.65 0.68
N GLY A 60 -11.57 -8.64 1.33
CA GLY A 60 -11.36 -7.97 2.63
C GLY A 60 -10.13 -8.45 3.38
#